data_AF-A0A7K0QXF7-F1
#
_entry.id   AF-A0A7K0QXF7-F1
#
_cell.length_a   1.000
_cell.length_b   1.000
_cell.length_c   1.000
_cell.angle_alpha   90.00
_cell.angle_beta   90.00
_cell.angle_gamma   90.00
#
_symmetry.space_group_name_H-M   'P 1'
#
loop_
_entity.id
_entity.type
_entity.pdbx_description
1 polymer ?
#
loop_
_entity_poly.entity_id
_entity_poly.type
_entity_poly.pdbx_seq_one_letter_code
_entity_poly.pdbx_strand_id
1 'polypeptide(L)' 'MRIVRGNPDAVEIAAVVAALTALRAPSGAPAPQRSLWSSRARNTRPATRPGPGAWRASMMPR' A
#
# COMPACT_ATOMS: atom_id res chain seq x y z
N MET A 1 -17.50 -9.66 12.84
CA MET A 1 -16.70 -10.39 13.84
C MET A 1 -17.08 -9.83 15.21
N ARG A 2 -17.55 -10.66 16.15
CA ARG A 2 -18.01 -10.22 17.48
C ARG A 2 -17.02 -10.72 18.52
N ILE A 3 -16.58 -9.84 19.42
CA ILE A 3 -15.70 -10.21 20.53
C ILE A 3 -16.58 -10.76 21.67
N VAL A 4 -16.30 -11.98 22.11
CA VAL A 4 -17.10 -12.70 23.12
C VAL A 4 -16.52 -12.54 24.54
N ARG A 5 -15.21 -12.26 24.67
CA ARG A 5 -14.49 -12.15 25.94
C ARG A 5 -13.45 -11.03 25.86
N GLY A 6 -13.34 -10.20 26.91
CA GLY A 6 -12.52 -8.99 26.92
C GLY A 6 -11.08 -9.16 27.44
N ASN A 7 -10.67 -10.38 27.82
CA ASN A 7 -9.32 -10.67 28.33
C ASN A 7 -8.85 -12.05 27.82
N PRO A 8 -8.40 -12.16 26.56
CA PRO A 8 -7.88 -13.41 26.03
C PRO A 8 -6.54 -13.77 26.69
N ASP A 9 -6.28 -15.06 26.88
CA ASP A 9 -4.99 -15.51 27.37
C ASP A 9 -3.91 -15.49 26.26
N ALA A 10 -2.64 -15.72 26.64
CA ALA A 10 -1.53 -15.70 25.69
C ALA A 10 -1.64 -16.78 24.60
N VAL A 11 -2.30 -17.90 24.89
CA VAL A 11 -2.47 -19.03 23.96
C VAL A 11 -3.51 -18.67 22.91
N GLU A 12 -4.62 -18.06 23.32
CA GLU A 12 -5.68 -17.58 22.43
C GLU A 12 -5.15 -16.49 21.47
N ILE A 13 -4.33 -15.57 21.97
CA ILE A 13 -3.65 -14.57 21.13
C ILE A 13 -2.74 -15.27 20.11
N ALA A 14 -1.91 -16.23 20.54
CA ALA A 14 -1.02 -16.96 19.66
C ALA A 14 -1.79 -17.75 18.58
N ALA A 15 -2.91 -18.37 18.93
CA ALA A 15 -3.75 -19.11 17.99
C ALA A 15 -4.34 -18.20 16.90
N VAL A 16 -4.81 -17.00 17.25
CA VAL A 16 -5.33 -16.04 16.27
C VAL A 16 -4.22 -15.53 15.36
N VAL A 17 -3.05 -15.19 15.91
CA VAL A 17 -1.89 -14.76 15.11
C VAL A 17 -1.47 -15.87 14.14
N ALA A 18 -1.37 -17.11 14.62
CA ALA A 18 -1.02 -18.27 13.79
C ALA A 18 -2.05 -18.52 12.68
N ALA A 19 -3.34 -18.37 12.97
CA ALA A 19 -4.39 -18.48 11.95
C ALA A 19 -4.24 -17.39 10.86
N LEU A 20 -4.02 -16.13 11.27
CA LEU A 20 -3.83 -15.02 10.33
C LEU A 20 -2.56 -15.16 9.49
N THR A 21 -1.47 -15.66 10.08
CA THR A 21 -0.23 -15.90 9.34
C THR A 21 -0.37 -17.08 8.38
N ALA A 22 -1.10 -18.14 8.75
CA ALA A 22 -1.38 -19.28 7.89
C ALA A 22 -2.29 -18.92 6.69
N LEU A 23 -3.24 -17.99 6.87
CA LEU A 23 -4.11 -17.50 5.80
C LEU A 23 -3.39 -16.58 4.80
N ARG A 24 -2.17 -16.14 5.12
CA ARG A 24 -1.43 -15.23 4.26
C ARG A 24 -0.94 -15.98 3.02
N ALA A 25 -1.57 -15.71 1.88
CA ALA A 25 -1.07 -16.20 0.60
C ALA A 25 0.35 -15.66 0.36
N PRO A 26 1.29 -16.47 -0.17
CA PRO A 26 2.56 -15.97 -0.64
C PRO A 26 2.28 -15.00 -1.79
N SER A 27 2.39 -13.70 -1.51
CA SER A 27 2.44 -12.69 -2.56
C SER A 27 3.78 -12.83 -3.25
N GLY A 28 3.77 -13.11 -4.55
CA GLY A 28 4.99 -13.05 -5.36
C GLY A 28 5.67 -11.69 -5.18
N ALA A 29 7.01 -11.68 -5.31
CA ALA A 29 7.74 -10.41 -5.29
C ALA A 29 7.14 -9.50 -6.37
N PRO A 30 6.75 -8.25 -6.03
CA PRO A 30 6.28 -7.32 -7.03
C PRO A 30 7.36 -7.14 -8.09
N ALA A 31 6.97 -7.14 -9.37
CA ALA A 31 7.90 -6.88 -10.45
C ALA A 31 8.60 -5.54 -10.20
N PRO A 32 9.92 -5.43 -10.45
CA PRO A 32 10.64 -4.18 -10.24
C PRO A 32 9.99 -3.07 -11.07
N GLN A 33 9.33 -2.14 -10.39
CA GLN A 33 8.71 -0.98 -11.02
C GLN A 33 9.74 0.12 -11.12
N ARG A 34 9.87 0.73 -12.30
CA ARG A 34 10.68 1.94 -12.44
C ARG A 34 9.99 3.05 -11.66
N SER A 35 10.74 3.71 -10.78
CA SER A 35 10.24 4.89 -10.09
C SER A 35 9.78 5.94 -11.11
N LEU A 36 8.53 6.41 -10.99
CA LEU A 36 8.06 7.55 -11.78
C LEU A 36 8.92 8.80 -11.52
N TRP A 37 9.64 8.83 -10.39
CA TRP A 37 10.62 9.87 -10.11
C TRP A 37 11.86 9.83 -11.02
N SER A 38 12.20 8.68 -11.61
CA SER A 38 13.34 8.57 -12.53
C SER A 38 12.95 8.73 -14.01
N SER A 39 11.71 9.13 -14.30
CA SER A 39 11.26 9.31 -15.68
C SER A 39 11.98 10.49 -16.35
N ARG A 40 12.65 10.24 -17.49
CA ARG A 40 13.34 11.27 -18.28
C ARG A 40 12.39 12.34 -18.83
N ALA A 41 11.11 12.00 -19.02
CA ALA A 41 10.08 12.93 -19.46
C ALA A 41 9.83 14.07 -18.46
N ARG A 42 10.37 13.98 -17.24
CA ARG A 42 10.31 15.05 -16.23
C ARG A 42 11.52 15.98 -16.26
N ASN A 43 12.57 15.65 -17.01
CA ASN A 43 13.66 16.59 -17.28
C ASN A 43 13.19 17.72 -18.21
N THR A 44 12.07 17.53 -18.90
CA THR A 44 11.36 18.56 -19.63
C THR A 44 10.08 18.90 -18.86
N ARG A 45 9.73 20.19 -18.77
CA ARG A 45 8.51 20.62 -18.09
C ARG A 45 7.30 20.38 -19.01
N PRO A 46 6.38 19.46 -18.69
CA PRO A 46 5.15 19.32 -19.47
C PRO A 46 4.22 20.52 -19.23
N ALA A 47 3.39 20.84 -20.22
CA ALA A 47 2.35 21.86 -20.06
C ALA A 47 1.36 21.45 -18.96
N THR A 48 1.17 22.31 -17.96
CA THR A 48 0.20 22.08 -16.88
C THR A 48 -1.17 22.54 -17.34
N ARG A 49 -2.16 21.63 -17.41
CA ARG A 49 -3.55 21.96 -17.76
C ARG A 49 -4.37 22.15 -16.47
N PRO A 50 -5.13 23.25 -16.34
CA PRO A 50 -6.05 23.42 -15.22
C PRO A 50 -7.19 22.40 -15.29
N GLY A 51 -7.68 21.93 -14.15
CA GLY A 51 -8.80 21.00 -14.08
C GLY A 51 -8.92 20.28 -12.72
N PRO A 52 -10.03 19.55 -12.48
CA PRO A 52 -10.22 18.79 -11.27
C PRO A 52 -9.06 17.82 -11.01
N GLY A 53 -8.47 17.88 -9.81
CA GLY A 53 -7.32 17.04 -9.45
C GLY A 53 -5.99 17.41 -10.11
N ALA A 54 -5.89 18.53 -10.83
CA ALA A 54 -4.63 19.00 -11.42
C ALA A 54 -3.53 19.22 -10.36
N TRP A 55 -3.90 19.73 -9.18
CA TRP A 55 -3.00 19.99 -8.05
C TRP A 55 -2.35 18.73 -7.44
N ARG A 56 -2.91 17.53 -7.67
CA ARG A 56 -2.35 16.28 -7.12
C ARG A 56 -0.95 15.99 -7.67
N ALA A 57 -0.65 16.46 -8.89
CA ALA A 57 0.66 16.32 -9.49
C ALA A 57 1.75 17.17 -8.83
N SER A 58 1.38 18.11 -7.95
CA SER A 58 2.34 18.87 -7.14
C SER A 58 3.01 18.02 -6.06
N MET A 59 2.34 16.96 -5.58
CA MET A 59 2.83 16.10 -4.49
C MET A 59 3.19 14.67 -4.94
N MET A 60 2.74 14.23 -6.11
CA MET A 60 3.03 12.88 -6.64
C MET A 60 3.26 12.92 -8.15
N PRO A 61 4.19 12.10 -8.70
CA PRO A 61 4.36 11.99 -10.15
C PRO A 61 3.09 11.42 -10.80
N ARG A 62 2.77 11.91 -12.00
CA ARG A 62 1.78 11.30 -12.90
C ARG A 62 2.41 10.17 -13.70
#